data_AF-A0A2M7Q2L9-F1
#
_entry.id   AF-A0A2M7Q2L9-F1
#
_cell.length_a   1.000
_cell.length_b   1.000
_cell.length_c   1.000
_cell.angle_alpha   90.00
_cell.angle_beta   90.00
_cell.angle_gamma   90.00
#
_symmetry.space_group_name_H-M   'P 1'
#
loop_
_entity.id
_entity.type
_entity.pdbx_description
1 polymer ?
#
loop_
_entity_poly.entity_id
_entity_poly.type
_entity_poly.pdbx_seq_one_letter_code
_entity_poly.pdbx_strand_id
1 'polypeptide(L)' 'MSMQTIKDFSTKARTDSAVGEKLKACEKLRDLIKLAREEGFDVDEELFYPPNDPQFSAEQLSEKLANALLRC' A
#
# COMPACT_ATOMS: atom_id res chain seq x y z
N MET A 1 -7.51 12.80 2.69
CA MET A 1 -6.09 12.64 3.07
C MET A 1 -5.21 12.82 1.84
N SER A 2 -3.89 13.02 2.00
CA SER A 2 -2.99 13.30 0.88
C SER A 2 -2.33 12.02 0.35
N MET A 3 -2.07 11.94 -0.96
CA MET A 3 -1.25 10.87 -1.56
C MET A 3 0.14 10.77 -0.92
N GLN A 4 0.60 11.85 -0.28
CA GLN A 4 1.85 11.86 0.48
C GLN A 4 1.86 10.80 1.59
N THR A 5 0.75 10.62 2.31
CA THR A 5 0.63 9.63 3.38
C THR A 5 0.86 8.20 2.88
N ILE A 6 0.35 7.90 1.67
CA ILE A 6 0.51 6.58 1.03
C ILE A 6 1.98 6.36 0.63
N LYS A 7 2.63 7.40 0.09
CA LYS A 7 4.07 7.35 -0.25
C LYS A 7 4.95 7.19 0.98
N ASP A 8 4.60 7.85 2.08
CA ASP A 8 5.33 7.75 3.35
C ASP A 8 5.20 6.33 3.94
N PHE A 9 3.98 5.77 3.91
CA PHE A 9 3.75 4.37 4.31
C PHE A 9 4.51 3.38 3.41
N SER A 10 4.46 3.58 2.09
CA SER A 10 5.21 2.76 1.12
C SER A 10 6.71 2.83 1.39
N THR A 11 7.24 4.01 1.71
CA THR A 11 8.65 4.19 2.09
C THR A 11 8.96 3.47 3.39
N LYS A 12 8.10 3.60 4.41
CA LYS A 12 8.24 2.89 5.69
C LYS A 12 8.28 1.37 5.49
N ALA A 13 7.39 0.83 4.67
CA ALA A 13 7.34 -0.61 4.38
C ALA A 13 8.57 -1.12 3.61
N ARG A 14 9.34 -0.23 2.95
CA ARG A 14 10.66 -0.59 2.36
C ARG A 14 11.76 -0.59 3.41
N THR A 15 11.74 0.36 4.32
CA THR A 15 12.79 0.51 5.35
C THR A 15 12.60 -0.44 6.52
N ASP A 16 11.36 -0.77 6.87
CA ASP A 16 10.99 -1.64 7.96
C ASP A 16 10.55 -3.01 7.41
N SER A 17 11.42 -4.02 7.57
CA SER A 17 11.17 -5.36 7.08
C SER A 17 9.93 -6.01 7.71
N ALA A 18 9.59 -5.68 8.96
CA ALA A 18 8.40 -6.24 9.61
C ALA A 18 7.11 -5.71 8.99
N VAL A 19 7.07 -4.41 8.66
CA VAL A 19 5.94 -3.79 7.94
C VAL A 19 5.90 -4.29 6.49
N GLY A 20 7.05 -4.42 5.84
CA GLY A 20 7.17 -4.95 4.48
C GLY A 20 6.66 -6.38 4.34
N GLU A 21 6.96 -7.27 5.31
CA GLU A 21 6.43 -8.63 5.33
C GLU A 21 4.91 -8.66 5.55
N LYS A 22 4.38 -7.84 6.46
CA LYS A 22 2.92 -7.71 6.66
C LYS A 22 2.22 -7.17 5.41
N LEU A 23 2.83 -6.20 4.73
CA LEU A 23 2.31 -5.63 3.50
C LEU A 23 2.24 -6.68 2.38
N LYS A 24 3.29 -7.50 2.23
CA LYS A 24 3.32 -8.64 1.30
C LYS A 24 2.31 -9.74 1.67
N ALA A 25 2.02 -9.91 2.95
CA ALA A 25 0.99 -10.86 3.40
C ALA A 25 -0.44 -10.35 3.17
N CYS A 26 -0.62 -9.04 2.91
CA CYS A 26 -1.93 -8.51 2.56
C CYS A 26 -2.33 -9.04 1.17
N GLU A 27 -3.53 -9.61 1.06
CA GLU A 27 -4.09 -10.05 -0.23
C GLU A 27 -5.14 -9.10 -0.79
N LYS A 28 -5.71 -8.23 0.05
CA LYS A 28 -6.82 -7.32 -0.29
C LYS A 28 -6.48 -5.89 0.11
N LEU A 29 -7.03 -4.93 -0.63
CA LEU A 29 -6.82 -3.51 -0.36
C LEU A 29 -7.25 -3.10 1.05
N ARG A 30 -8.38 -3.62 1.55
CA ARG A 30 -8.83 -3.41 2.93
C ARG A 30 -7.80 -3.84 3.99
N ASP A 31 -7.04 -4.90 3.72
CA ASP A 31 -6.05 -5.44 4.67
C ASP A 31 -4.82 -4.50 4.69
N LEU A 32 -4.42 -3.98 3.53
CA LEU A 32 -3.41 -2.93 3.40
C LEU A 32 -3.84 -1.65 4.12
N ILE A 33 -5.07 -1.18 3.89
CA ILE A 33 -5.60 0.04 4.54
C ILE A 33 -5.62 -0.14 6.06
N LYS A 34 -6.04 -1.32 6.54
CA LYS A 34 -6.02 -1.64 7.96
C LYS A 34 -4.60 -1.62 8.52
N LEU A 35 -3.64 -2.24 7.84
CA LEU A 35 -2.23 -2.22 8.23
C LEU A 35 -1.67 -0.81 8.28
N ALA A 36 -1.95 0.01 7.26
CA ALA A 36 -1.55 1.40 7.23
C ALA A 36 -2.12 2.17 8.44
N ARG A 37 -3.41 1.99 8.75
CA ARG A 37 -4.04 2.61 9.93
C ARG A 37 -3.45 2.13 11.25
N GLU A 38 -3.10 0.86 11.38
CA GLU A 38 -2.40 0.32 12.57
C GLU A 38 -1.02 0.97 12.75
N GLU A 39 -0.34 1.27 11.65
CA GLU A 39 0.94 1.98 11.63
C GLU A 39 0.80 3.51 11.80
N GLY A 40 -0.43 4.03 11.91
CA GLY A 40 -0.74 5.46 12.09
C GLY A 40 -0.93 6.24 10.78
N PHE A 41 -1.00 5.55 9.65
CA PHE A 41 -1.24 6.15 8.33
C PHE A 41 -2.70 6.01 7.94
N ASP A 42 -3.40 7.13 7.81
CA ASP A 42 -4.77 7.13 7.30
C ASP A 42 -4.76 7.24 5.78
N VAL A 43 -4.86 6.08 5.12
CA VAL A 43 -4.87 5.94 3.67
C VAL A 43 -6.29 5.71 3.18
N ASP A 44 -6.63 6.33 2.05
CA ASP A 44 -7.96 6.29 1.46
C ASP A 44 -7.95 5.38 0.23
N GLU A 45 -8.94 4.50 0.14
CA GLU A 45 -9.11 3.53 -0.96
C GLU A 45 -9.22 4.24 -2.32
N GLU A 46 -9.89 5.40 -2.37
CA GLU A 46 -10.08 6.17 -3.61
C GLU A 46 -8.76 6.66 -4.22
N LEU A 47 -7.72 6.84 -3.41
CA LEU A 47 -6.41 7.34 -3.86
C LEU A 47 -5.55 6.27 -4.55
N PHE A 48 -5.92 4.99 -4.40
CA PHE A 48 -5.20 3.88 -5.04
C PHE A 48 -5.67 3.58 -6.45
N TYR A 49 -6.83 4.10 -6.86
CA TYR A 49 -7.36 3.88 -8.19
C TYR A 49 -6.88 4.95 -9.18
N PRO A 50 -6.81 4.62 -10.49
CA PRO A 50 -6.52 5.59 -11.54
C PRO A 50 -7.43 6.82 -11.45
N PRO A 51 -6.93 8.01 -11.78
CA PRO A 51 -5.76 8.28 -12.63
C PRO A 51 -4.43 8.50 -11.91
N ASN A 52 -4.31 8.12 -10.64
CA ASN A 52 -3.12 8.39 -9.84
C ASN A 52 -1.95 7.45 -10.17
N ASP A 53 -0.72 7.95 -10.02
CA ASP A 53 0.49 7.12 -10.14
C ASP A 53 0.52 6.00 -9.11
N PRO A 54 1.08 4.81 -9.46
CA PRO A 54 1.25 3.71 -8.53
C PRO A 54 2.18 4.10 -7.38
N GLN A 55 1.66 4.06 -6.15
CA GLN A 55 2.41 4.44 -4.94
C GLN A 55 3.20 3.30 -4.30
N PHE A 56 3.03 2.09 -4.81
CA PHE A 56 3.76 0.89 -4.40
C PHE A 56 4.37 0.22 -5.62
N SER A 57 5.46 -0.50 -5.39
CA SER A 57 6.05 -1.37 -6.41
C SER A 57 5.43 -2.77 -6.33
N ALA A 58 5.43 -3.50 -7.44
CA ALA A 58 5.00 -4.90 -7.45
C ALA A 58 5.75 -5.75 -6.42
N GLU A 59 7.04 -5.47 -6.20
CA GLU A 59 7.88 -6.18 -5.22
C GLU A 59 7.50 -5.92 -3.75
N GLN A 60 6.71 -4.88 -3.47
CA GLN A 60 6.24 -4.56 -2.12
C GLN A 60 4.87 -5.16 -1.81
N LEU A 61 4.13 -5.56 -2.84
CA LEU A 61 2.76 -6.06 -2.73
C LEU A 61 2.72 -7.57 -2.98
N SER A 62 1.64 -8.23 -2.55
CA SER A 62 1.34 -9.58 -3.03
C SER A 62 0.91 -9.56 -4.49
N GLU A 63 1.03 -10.68 -5.21
CA GLU A 63 0.57 -10.80 -6.60
C GLU A 63 -0.90 -10.36 -6.78
N LYS A 64 -1.77 -10.67 -5.80
CA LYS A 64 -3.19 -10.27 -5.84
C LYS A 64 -3.36 -8.76 -5.71
N LEU A 65 -2.66 -8.12 -4.77
CA LEU A 65 -2.73 -6.68 -4.54
C LEU A 65 -2.05 -5.89 -5.66
N ALA A 66 -0.91 -6.37 -6.15
CA ALA A 66 -0.24 -5.83 -7.33
C ALA A 66 -1.18 -5.87 -8.54
N ASN A 67 -1.84 -7.01 -8.81
CA ASN A 67 -2.84 -7.11 -9.86
C ASN A 67 -4.11 -6.28 -9.62
N ALA A 68 -4.38 -5.80 -8.40
CA ALA A 68 -5.54 -4.96 -8.13
C ALA A 68 -5.21 -3.46 -8.29
N LEU A 69 -4.03 -3.04 -7.82
CA LEU A 69 -3.62 -1.63 -7.74
C LEU A 69 -2.73 -1.20 -8.90
N LEU A 70 -1.89 -2.09 -9.42
CA LEU A 70 -0.92 -1.83 -10.49
C LEU A 70 -1.43 -2.33 -11.84
N ARG A 71 -2.76 -2.46 -12.01
CA ARG A 71 -3.39 -2.79 -13.29
C ARG A 71 -3.15 -1.65 -14.29
N CYS A 72 -1.95 -1.65 -14.86
CA CYS A 72 -1.59 -0.98 -16.10
C CYS A 72 -1.73 -1.99 -17.25
#